data_AF-A0A285EZ80-F1
#
_entry.id   AF-A0A285EZ80-F1
#
_cell.length_a   1.000
_cell.length_b   1.000
_cell.length_c   1.000
_cell.angle_alpha   90.00
_cell.angle_beta   90.00
_cell.angle_gamma   90.00
#
_symmetry.space_group_name_H-M   'P 1'
#
loop_
_entity.id
_entity.type
_entity.pdbx_description
1 polymer ?
#
loop_
_entity_poly.entity_id
_entity_poly.type
_entity_poly.pdbx_seq_one_letter_code
_entity_poly.pdbx_strand_id
1 'polypeptide(L)'
;MPRSLELGLNRIFRSRWGVAIVLAVIVLAIVGLGRLFAGDGDDSQPPLGAGSPAPAVSIDPSEDDSIIDTAPPPKPSTSPGRAQPEAVAYAFASAWADHQNITPKAWRDKLLPNATKKLANELAGVDPAGVPADRVLGRPSLVPVGATVVNAVVTMDSGKLSLRLISPNGQWLVDAVDWESA
;
A
#
# COMPACT_ATOMS: atom_id res chain seq x y z
N MET A 1 -13.29 43.59 17.37
CA MET A 1 -13.01 43.21 18.77
C MET A 1 -14.20 42.43 19.30
N PRO A 2 -14.02 41.28 19.97
CA PRO A 2 -13.35 40.05 19.53
C PRO A 2 -14.39 38.89 19.42
N ARG A 3 -14.46 38.00 18.41
CA ARG A 3 -13.48 37.06 17.78
C ARG A 3 -12.70 36.17 18.76
N SER A 4 -13.36 35.70 19.82
CA SER A 4 -12.74 34.84 20.85
C SER A 4 -13.31 33.42 20.96
N LEU A 5 -14.27 32.99 20.13
CA LEU A 5 -15.05 31.76 20.42
C LEU A 5 -14.79 30.55 19.51
N GLU A 6 -13.91 30.64 18.51
CA GLU A 6 -13.74 29.53 17.54
C GLU A 6 -12.40 28.79 17.63
N LEU A 7 -11.52 29.15 18.57
CA LEU A 7 -10.19 28.51 18.73
C LEU A 7 -10.18 27.29 19.66
N GLY A 8 -11.33 26.89 20.22
CA GLY A 8 -11.40 25.81 21.21
C GLY A 8 -11.59 24.40 20.63
N LEU A 9 -12.32 24.24 19.52
CA LEU A 9 -12.87 22.93 19.16
C LEU A 9 -11.94 22.08 18.26
N ASN A 10 -11.09 22.71 17.45
CA ASN A 10 -10.20 21.99 16.52
C ASN A 10 -8.88 21.48 17.14
N ARG A 11 -8.60 21.76 18.42
CA ARG A 11 -7.36 21.31 19.08
C ARG A 11 -7.48 19.94 19.76
N ILE A 12 -8.71 19.49 20.04
CA ILE A 12 -8.95 18.20 20.71
C ILE A 12 -8.85 17.00 19.75
N PHE A 13 -9.12 17.20 18.45
CA PHE A 13 -9.09 16.14 17.44
C PHE A 13 -7.70 15.84 16.85
N ARG A 14 -6.65 16.57 17.26
CA ARG A 14 -5.26 16.36 16.80
C ARG A 14 -4.38 15.58 17.78
N SER A 15 -4.95 15.03 18.84
CA SER A 15 -4.23 14.16 19.77
C SER A 15 -4.75 12.73 19.64
N ARG A 16 -3.84 11.74 19.55
CA ARG A 16 -4.15 10.29 19.52
C ARG A 16 -5.10 9.88 20.66
N TRP A 17 -5.12 10.67 21.72
CA TRP A 17 -6.01 10.54 22.87
C TRP A 17 -7.49 10.84 22.58
N GLY A 18 -7.80 11.85 21.75
CA GLY A 18 -9.18 12.19 21.42
C GLY A 18 -9.87 11.09 20.63
N VAL A 19 -9.15 10.53 19.64
CA VAL A 19 -9.62 9.39 18.85
C VAL A 19 -9.79 8.14 19.72
N ALA A 20 -8.85 7.87 20.64
CA ALA A 20 -8.95 6.72 21.55
C ALA A 20 -10.17 6.81 22.47
N ILE A 21 -10.48 7.99 23.01
CA ILE A 21 -11.65 8.20 23.88
C ILE A 21 -12.96 8.01 23.09
N VAL A 22 -13.06 8.58 21.89
CA VAL A 22 -14.25 8.42 21.03
C VAL A 22 -14.47 6.95 20.68
N LEU A 23 -13.42 6.22 20.29
CA LEU A 23 -13.51 4.79 20.01
C LEU A 23 -13.91 3.97 21.24
N ALA A 24 -13.33 4.25 22.41
CA ALA A 24 -13.66 3.54 23.65
C ALA A 24 -15.15 3.70 24.03
N VAL A 25 -15.70 4.91 23.88
CA VAL A 25 -17.13 5.18 24.13
C VAL A 25 -18.01 4.42 23.16
N ILE A 26 -17.66 4.40 21.86
CA ILE A 26 -18.41 3.67 20.84
C ILE A 26 -18.42 2.16 21.15
N VAL A 27 -17.26 1.58 21.49
CA VAL A 27 -17.15 0.15 21.83
C VAL A 27 -18.00 -0.18 23.06
N LEU A 28 -17.93 0.64 24.12
CA LEU A 28 -18.75 0.44 25.32
C LEU A 28 -20.25 0.56 25.02
N ALA A 29 -20.67 1.46 24.13
CA ALA A 29 -22.06 1.59 23.72
C ALA A 29 -22.54 0.32 22.98
N ILE A 30 -21.74 -0.22 22.07
CA ILE A 30 -22.07 -1.45 21.32
C ILE A 30 -22.16 -2.65 22.26
N VAL A 31 -21.17 -2.82 23.15
CA VAL A 31 -21.15 -3.94 24.13
C VAL A 31 -22.28 -3.81 25.14
N GLY A 32 -22.58 -2.58 25.59
CA GLY A 32 -23.68 -2.28 26.49
C GLY A 32 -25.04 -2.62 25.87
N LEU A 33 -25.29 -2.18 24.63
CA LEU A 33 -26.51 -2.55 23.90
C LEU A 33 -26.57 -4.06 23.66
N GLY A 34 -25.48 -4.68 23.20
CA GLY A 34 -25.43 -6.12 22.95
C GLY A 34 -25.75 -6.95 24.19
N ARG A 35 -25.25 -6.57 25.37
CA ARG A 35 -25.58 -7.26 26.63
C ARG A 35 -27.01 -7.03 27.10
N LEU A 36 -27.61 -5.87 26.84
CA LEU A 36 -29.01 -5.61 27.17
C LEU A 36 -29.98 -6.40 26.29
N PHE A 37 -29.59 -6.72 25.04
CA PHE A 37 -30.38 -7.58 24.15
C PHE A 37 -30.07 -9.07 24.29
N ALA A 38 -28.96 -9.45 24.93
CA ALA A 38 -28.55 -10.84 25.18
C ALA A 38 -28.88 -11.32 26.61
N GLY A 39 -29.45 -10.48 27.46
CA GLY A 39 -29.95 -10.88 28.77
C GLY A 39 -31.30 -11.59 28.63
N ASP A 40 -31.36 -12.84 29.10
CA ASP A 40 -32.47 -13.80 29.04
C ASP A 40 -32.55 -14.64 27.76
N GLY A 41 -31.61 -15.59 27.63
CA GLY A 41 -31.73 -16.75 26.76
C GLY A 41 -31.29 -18.00 27.52
N ASP A 42 -32.27 -18.78 27.96
CA ASP A 42 -32.16 -20.08 28.64
C ASP A 42 -31.00 -20.96 28.15
N ASP A 43 -30.27 -21.52 29.12
CA ASP A 43 -29.41 -22.69 28.96
C ASP A 43 -30.26 -23.92 28.57
N SER A 44 -30.55 -24.07 27.28
CA SER A 44 -31.12 -25.29 26.72
C SER A 44 -30.09 -25.95 25.81
N GLN A 45 -29.24 -26.77 26.43
CA GLN A 45 -28.24 -27.59 25.77
C GLN A 45 -28.90 -28.87 25.23
N PRO A 46 -28.90 -29.16 23.91
CA PRO A 46 -29.42 -30.41 23.38
C PRO A 46 -28.43 -31.57 23.69
N PRO A 47 -28.92 -32.80 23.97
CA PRO A 47 -28.02 -33.92 24.20
C PRO A 47 -27.28 -34.27 22.91
N LEU A 48 -25.94 -34.28 23.00
CA LEU A 48 -25.05 -34.75 21.94
C LEU A 48 -25.28 -36.25 21.76
N GLY A 49 -26.02 -36.62 20.72
CA GLY A 49 -26.13 -37.99 20.26
C GLY A 49 -24.76 -38.51 19.80
N ALA A 50 -24.36 -39.67 20.31
CA ALA A 50 -23.15 -40.37 19.94
C ALA A 50 -23.22 -40.82 18.46
N GLY A 51 -22.71 -39.98 17.56
CA GLY A 51 -22.43 -40.33 16.18
C GLY A 51 -21.03 -40.94 16.07
N SER A 52 -20.94 -42.12 15.46
CA SER A 52 -19.70 -42.87 15.18
C SER A 52 -18.59 -41.97 14.59
N PRO A 53 -17.32 -42.09 15.00
CA PRO A 53 -16.26 -41.23 14.46
C PRO A 53 -16.06 -41.55 12.98
N ALA A 54 -16.32 -40.55 12.13
CA ALA A 54 -15.82 -40.57 10.76
C ALA A 54 -14.29 -40.66 10.79
N PRO A 55 -13.64 -41.36 9.83
CA PRO A 55 -12.18 -41.41 9.79
C PRO A 55 -11.65 -39.98 9.67
N ALA A 56 -10.88 -39.56 10.67
CA ALA A 56 -10.11 -38.33 10.58
C ALA A 56 -9.08 -38.54 9.46
N VAL A 57 -9.26 -37.83 8.36
CA VAL A 57 -8.22 -37.69 7.34
C VAL A 57 -7.11 -36.87 7.99
N SER A 58 -6.12 -37.57 8.56
CA SER A 58 -4.92 -36.96 9.09
C SER A 58 -4.02 -36.65 7.91
N ILE A 59 -3.96 -35.37 7.55
CA ILE A 59 -3.00 -34.87 6.55
C ILE A 59 -1.64 -34.81 7.27
N ASP A 60 -0.63 -35.44 6.69
CA ASP A 60 0.73 -35.40 7.22
C ASP A 60 1.30 -33.97 7.03
N PRO A 61 1.64 -33.23 8.10
CA PRO A 61 2.18 -31.88 7.98
C PRO A 61 3.59 -31.83 7.37
N SER A 62 4.21 -32.96 7.06
CA SER A 62 5.49 -33.04 6.34
C SER A 62 5.36 -33.11 4.82
N GLU A 63 4.14 -33.32 4.29
CA GLU A 63 3.88 -33.23 2.85
C GLU A 63 3.90 -31.75 2.44
N ASP A 64 5.00 -31.35 1.80
CA ASP A 64 5.18 -30.00 1.25
C ASP A 64 4.43 -29.91 -0.09
N ASP A 65 3.18 -29.43 -0.05
CA ASP A 65 2.34 -29.16 -1.24
C ASP A 65 2.86 -27.98 -2.10
N SER A 66 4.09 -27.53 -1.88
CA SER A 66 4.69 -26.38 -2.57
C SER A 66 5.25 -26.76 -3.93
N ILE A 67 4.61 -26.28 -5.00
CA ILE A 67 5.24 -26.14 -6.32
C ILE A 67 6.26 -25.00 -6.26
N ILE A 68 7.49 -25.30 -5.81
CA ILE A 68 8.60 -24.34 -5.89
C ILE A 68 9.22 -24.44 -7.29
N ASP A 69 8.74 -23.60 -8.21
CA ASP A 69 9.40 -23.43 -9.51
C ASP A 69 10.80 -22.82 -9.28
N THR A 70 11.85 -23.63 -9.48
CA THR A 70 13.25 -23.25 -9.21
C THR A 70 13.88 -22.54 -10.41
N ALA A 71 13.17 -22.40 -11.52
CA ALA A 71 13.67 -21.69 -12.69
C ALA A 71 13.88 -20.19 -12.38
N PRO A 72 15.01 -19.57 -12.80
CA PRO A 72 15.20 -18.13 -12.67
C PRO A 72 14.06 -17.37 -13.38
N PRO A 73 13.58 -16.24 -12.83
CA PRO A 73 12.52 -15.47 -13.47
C PRO A 73 12.96 -15.03 -14.87
N PRO A 74 12.04 -15.04 -15.85
CA PRO A 74 12.38 -14.65 -17.21
C PRO A 74 12.87 -13.20 -17.22
N LYS A 75 13.90 -12.94 -18.04
CA LYS A 75 14.49 -11.61 -18.16
C LYS A 75 13.43 -10.61 -18.67
N PRO A 76 13.44 -9.36 -18.19
CA PRO A 76 12.51 -8.33 -18.67
C PRO A 76 12.72 -8.08 -20.16
N SER A 77 11.62 -7.96 -20.91
CA SER A 77 11.64 -7.69 -22.35
C SER A 77 11.11 -6.28 -22.64
N THR A 78 11.83 -5.55 -23.47
CA THR A 78 11.49 -4.19 -23.89
C THR A 78 11.37 -4.19 -25.41
N SER A 79 10.31 -3.59 -25.95
CA SER A 79 10.19 -3.47 -27.41
C SER A 79 11.33 -2.60 -27.98
N PRO A 80 11.84 -2.92 -29.19
CA PRO A 80 12.87 -2.11 -29.83
C PRO A 80 12.49 -0.62 -29.88
N GLY A 81 13.44 0.26 -29.54
CA GLY A 81 13.23 1.71 -29.52
C GLY A 81 12.44 2.25 -28.32
N ARG A 82 12.04 1.41 -27.35
CA ARG A 82 11.42 1.86 -26.10
C ARG A 82 12.44 1.98 -24.96
N ALA A 83 12.13 2.84 -24.00
CA ALA A 83 12.94 3.04 -22.82
C ALA A 83 12.99 1.74 -21.99
N GLN A 84 14.19 1.40 -21.52
CA GLN A 84 14.42 0.28 -20.60
C GLN A 84 13.80 0.57 -19.23
N PRO A 85 13.44 -0.46 -18.44
CA PRO A 85 12.78 -0.27 -17.15
C PRO A 85 13.63 0.56 -16.18
N GLU A 86 14.96 0.44 -16.21
CA GLU A 86 15.88 1.26 -15.40
C GLU A 86 15.74 2.76 -15.71
N ALA A 87 15.67 3.12 -16.99
CA ALA A 87 15.55 4.51 -17.43
C ALA A 87 14.17 5.10 -17.03
N VAL A 88 13.10 4.32 -17.17
CA VAL A 88 11.76 4.73 -16.74
C VAL A 88 11.69 4.91 -15.23
N ALA A 89 12.26 3.99 -14.46
CA ALA A 89 12.33 4.08 -13.01
C ALA A 89 13.10 5.33 -12.55
N TYR A 90 14.26 5.59 -13.15
CA TYR A 90 15.06 6.77 -12.83
C TYR A 90 14.33 8.07 -13.20
N ALA A 91 13.71 8.13 -14.38
CA ALA A 91 12.97 9.31 -14.83
C ALA A 91 11.77 9.60 -13.93
N PHE A 92 11.01 8.56 -13.56
CA PHE A 92 9.90 8.69 -12.61
C PHE A 92 10.40 9.16 -11.23
N ALA A 93 11.46 8.54 -10.69
CA ALA A 93 12.04 8.88 -9.40
C ALA A 93 12.58 10.31 -9.35
N SER A 94 13.18 10.78 -10.44
CA SER A 94 13.67 12.15 -10.57
C SER A 94 12.52 13.17 -10.58
N ALA A 95 11.44 12.86 -11.30
CA ALA A 95 10.23 13.68 -11.30
C ALA A 95 9.47 13.63 -9.96
N TRP A 96 9.52 12.49 -9.27
CA TRP A 96 8.97 12.33 -7.92
C TRP A 96 9.65 13.27 -6.93
N ALA A 97 10.99 13.33 -6.95
CA ALA A 97 11.81 14.20 -6.11
C ALA A 97 11.69 15.71 -6.47
N ASP A 98 11.23 16.05 -7.68
CA ASP A 98 11.00 17.43 -8.12
C ASP A 98 9.62 17.95 -7.70
N HIS A 99 9.39 17.96 -6.37
CA HIS A 99 8.11 18.24 -5.73
C HIS A 99 8.05 19.61 -5.03
N GLN A 100 9.18 20.32 -4.92
CA GLN A 100 9.23 21.62 -4.24
C GLN A 100 8.67 22.75 -5.11
N ASN A 101 7.97 23.70 -4.48
CA ASN A 101 7.48 24.93 -5.11
C ASN A 101 6.58 24.70 -6.36
N ILE A 102 5.90 23.57 -6.44
CA ILE A 102 5.04 23.19 -7.56
C ILE A 102 3.63 22.82 -7.07
N THR A 103 2.63 23.04 -7.90
CA THR A 103 1.26 22.65 -7.57
C THR A 103 1.08 21.12 -7.64
N PRO A 104 0.16 20.52 -6.86
CA PRO A 104 -0.16 19.10 -6.94
C PRO A 104 -0.42 18.60 -8.37
N LYS A 105 -1.18 19.39 -9.15
CA LYS A 105 -1.48 19.07 -10.53
C LYS A 105 -0.22 19.06 -11.40
N ALA A 106 0.62 20.09 -11.30
CA ALA A 106 1.82 20.19 -12.14
C ALA A 106 2.86 19.13 -11.77
N TRP A 107 3.01 18.79 -10.49
CA TRP A 107 3.86 17.67 -10.05
C TRP A 107 3.37 16.34 -10.64
N ARG A 108 2.07 16.03 -10.48
CA ARG A 108 1.48 14.81 -11.04
C ARG A 108 1.61 14.76 -12.57
N ASP A 109 1.40 15.88 -13.26
CA ASP A 109 1.52 15.96 -14.71
C ASP A 109 2.96 15.64 -15.18
N LYS A 110 4.00 15.91 -14.38
CA LYS A 110 5.39 15.46 -14.64
C LYS A 110 5.59 13.95 -14.47
N LEU A 111 4.78 13.29 -13.65
CA LEU A 111 4.86 11.83 -13.44
C LEU A 111 4.17 11.02 -14.54
N LEU A 112 3.12 11.59 -15.17
CA LEU A 112 2.28 10.91 -16.16
C LEU A 112 3.02 10.23 -17.32
N PRO A 113 4.11 10.79 -17.89
CA PRO A 113 4.81 10.14 -19.00
C PRO A 113 5.37 8.75 -18.66
N ASN A 114 5.65 8.51 -17.38
CA ASN A 114 6.25 7.27 -16.89
C ASN A 114 5.31 6.47 -15.98
N ALA A 115 4.04 6.87 -15.84
CA ALA A 115 3.06 6.24 -14.95
C ALA A 115 1.94 5.54 -15.71
N THR A 116 1.40 4.46 -15.16
CA THR A 116 0.14 3.89 -15.67
C THR A 116 -1.03 4.83 -15.37
N LYS A 117 -2.13 4.69 -16.13
CA LYS A 117 -3.37 5.44 -15.85
C LYS A 117 -3.91 5.14 -14.44
N LYS A 118 -3.73 3.91 -13.97
CA LYS A 118 -4.10 3.49 -12.62
C LYS A 118 -3.33 4.31 -11.58
N LEU A 119 -2.00 4.29 -11.64
CA LEU A 119 -1.15 5.06 -10.72
C LEU A 119 -1.43 6.57 -10.81
N ALA A 120 -1.62 7.09 -12.03
CA ALA A 120 -1.97 8.50 -12.24
C ALA A 120 -3.28 8.93 -11.55
N ASN A 121 -4.24 8.02 -11.44
CA ASN A 121 -5.50 8.25 -10.72
C ASN A 121 -5.31 8.11 -9.21
N GLU A 122 -4.51 7.14 -8.74
CA GLU A 122 -4.16 6.99 -7.32
C GLU A 122 -3.42 8.23 -6.79
N LEU A 123 -2.58 8.86 -7.60
CA LEU A 123 -1.87 10.10 -7.27
C LEU A 123 -2.72 11.37 -7.44
N ALA A 124 -3.99 11.27 -7.81
CA ALA A 124 -4.85 12.43 -7.94
C ALA A 124 -5.13 13.05 -6.56
N GLY A 125 -4.82 14.33 -6.40
CA GLY A 125 -5.04 15.06 -5.15
C GLY A 125 -3.96 14.85 -4.08
N VAL A 126 -2.90 14.09 -4.38
CA VAL A 126 -1.72 13.97 -3.51
C VAL A 126 -1.00 15.32 -3.42
N ASP A 127 -0.70 15.75 -2.20
CA ASP A 127 0.08 16.95 -1.95
C ASP A 127 1.59 16.67 -2.10
N PRO A 128 2.30 17.30 -3.06
CA PRO A 128 3.73 17.11 -3.27
C PRO A 128 4.57 17.56 -2.07
N ALA A 129 4.05 18.40 -1.17
CA ALA A 129 4.75 18.74 0.07
C ALA A 129 4.92 17.54 1.03
N GLY A 130 4.13 16.48 0.84
CA GLY A 130 4.24 15.23 1.61
C GLY A 130 5.27 14.23 1.06
N VAL A 131 5.92 14.53 -0.07
CA VAL A 131 6.99 13.68 -0.61
C VAL A 131 8.21 13.78 0.33
N PRO A 132 8.71 12.65 0.85
CA PRO A 132 9.74 12.68 1.90
C PRO A 132 11.17 12.93 1.39
N ALA A 133 11.40 12.89 0.08
CA ALA A 133 12.74 12.87 -0.53
C ALA A 133 12.92 13.94 -1.60
N ASP A 134 14.05 14.66 -1.52
CA ASP A 134 14.37 15.78 -2.40
C ASP A 134 15.32 15.40 -3.55
N ARG A 135 16.02 14.27 -3.46
CA ARG A 135 16.97 13.84 -4.50
C ARG A 135 17.16 12.33 -4.59
N VAL A 136 17.49 11.89 -5.81
CA VAL A 136 17.95 10.54 -6.13
C VAL A 136 19.46 10.43 -5.88
N LEU A 137 19.91 9.39 -5.17
CA LEU A 137 21.34 9.20 -4.81
C LEU A 137 22.09 8.22 -5.73
N GLY A 138 21.44 7.55 -6.66
CA GLY A 138 22.10 6.58 -7.52
C GLY A 138 21.22 5.97 -8.59
N ARG A 139 21.75 4.93 -9.26
CA ARG A 139 21.01 4.18 -10.28
C ARG A 139 19.98 3.25 -9.62
N PRO A 140 18.81 3.04 -10.26
CA PRO A 140 17.84 2.06 -9.79
C PRO A 140 18.43 0.64 -9.80
N SER A 141 18.20 -0.10 -8.73
CA SER A 141 18.44 -1.56 -8.70
C SER A 141 17.20 -2.28 -9.20
N LEU A 142 17.34 -3.15 -10.21
CA LEU A 142 16.23 -3.90 -10.78
C LEU A 142 16.15 -5.33 -10.24
N VAL A 143 14.95 -5.73 -9.86
CA VAL A 143 14.58 -7.09 -9.49
C VAL A 143 13.54 -7.60 -10.51
N PRO A 144 13.96 -8.41 -11.50
CA PRO A 144 13.02 -9.03 -12.44
C PRO A 144 12.04 -9.93 -11.71
N VAL A 145 10.74 -9.70 -11.95
CA VAL A 145 9.67 -10.59 -11.47
C VAL A 145 9.19 -11.47 -12.63
N GLY A 146 9.16 -10.91 -13.84
CA GLY A 146 8.93 -11.65 -15.06
C GLY A 146 9.20 -10.81 -16.31
N ALA A 147 8.80 -11.32 -17.48
CA ALA A 147 9.10 -10.68 -18.76
C ALA A 147 8.49 -9.28 -18.91
N THR A 148 7.33 -9.03 -18.26
CA THR A 148 6.56 -7.78 -18.35
C THR A 148 6.40 -7.08 -17.00
N VAL A 149 7.08 -7.56 -15.94
CA VAL A 149 7.01 -6.99 -14.59
C VAL A 149 8.39 -6.93 -13.97
N VAL A 150 8.77 -5.74 -13.47
CA VAL A 150 10.05 -5.49 -12.80
C VAL A 150 9.79 -4.64 -11.57
N ASN A 151 10.41 -5.01 -10.44
CA ASN A 151 10.50 -4.10 -9.31
C ASN A 151 11.82 -3.32 -9.40
N ALA A 152 11.77 -2.01 -9.19
CA ALA A 152 12.96 -1.16 -9.13
C ALA A 152 13.05 -0.53 -7.74
N VAL A 153 14.24 -0.54 -7.16
CA VAL A 153 14.52 0.16 -5.90
C VAL A 153 15.44 1.33 -6.21
N VAL A 154 15.00 2.54 -5.86
CA VAL A 154 15.77 3.77 -6.05
C VAL A 154 16.17 4.33 -4.70
N THR A 155 17.46 4.43 -4.44
CA THR A 155 17.99 5.06 -3.24
C THR A 155 17.80 6.58 -3.32
N MET A 156 17.12 7.13 -2.33
CA MET A 156 16.87 8.56 -2.16
C MET A 156 17.65 9.10 -0.96
N ASP A 157 17.63 10.41 -0.76
CA ASP A 157 18.34 11.05 0.35
C ASP A 157 17.73 10.81 1.74
N SER A 158 16.45 10.47 1.82
CA SER A 158 15.74 10.22 3.07
C SER A 158 15.18 8.79 3.21
N GLY A 159 15.51 7.89 2.27
CA GLY A 159 14.97 6.53 2.25
C GLY A 159 15.12 5.83 0.90
N LYS A 160 14.24 4.88 0.63
CA LYS A 160 14.17 4.14 -0.64
C LYS A 160 12.80 4.25 -1.25
N LEU A 161 12.77 4.53 -2.54
CA LEU A 161 11.57 4.51 -3.37
C LEU A 161 11.49 3.17 -4.10
N SER A 162 10.51 2.36 -3.75
CA SER A 162 10.22 1.08 -4.39
C SER A 162 9.16 1.27 -5.46
N LEU A 163 9.48 0.89 -6.69
CA LEU A 163 8.64 1.07 -7.86
C LEU A 163 8.30 -0.29 -8.47
N ARG A 164 7.02 -0.53 -8.77
CA ARG A 164 6.61 -1.64 -9.62
C ARG A 164 6.43 -1.12 -11.04
N LEU A 165 7.13 -1.71 -11.99
CA LEU A 165 7.01 -1.39 -13.41
C LEU A 165 6.33 -2.53 -14.15
N ILE A 166 5.43 -2.19 -15.06
CA ILE A 166 4.76 -3.12 -15.97
C ILE A 166 4.99 -2.71 -17.42
N SER A 167 4.94 -3.68 -18.34
CA SER A 167 5.15 -3.46 -19.77
C SER A 167 3.95 -3.87 -20.65
N PRO A 168 2.78 -3.20 -20.51
CA PRO A 168 1.64 -3.44 -21.38
C PRO A 168 2.03 -3.01 -22.81
N ASN A 169 2.24 -3.98 -23.70
CA ASN A 169 2.69 -3.76 -25.08
C ASN A 169 4.17 -3.34 -25.22
N GLY A 170 5.05 -3.76 -24.31
CA GLY A 170 6.50 -3.55 -24.46
C GLY A 170 6.99 -2.14 -24.12
N GLN A 171 6.12 -1.28 -23.57
CA GLN A 171 6.47 -0.02 -22.94
C GLN A 171 6.41 -0.14 -21.43
N TRP A 172 7.53 0.09 -20.77
CA TRP A 172 7.58 0.17 -19.31
C TRP A 172 6.89 1.43 -18.78
N LEU A 173 6.07 1.23 -17.76
CA LEU A 173 5.38 2.26 -16.99
C LEU A 173 5.38 1.85 -15.52
N VAL A 174 5.48 2.81 -14.63
CA VAL A 174 5.34 2.61 -13.18
C VAL A 174 3.86 2.43 -12.85
N ASP A 175 3.51 1.32 -12.21
CA ASP A 175 2.15 0.97 -11.81
C ASP A 175 1.89 1.11 -10.31
N ALA A 176 2.92 1.03 -9.49
CA ALA A 176 2.82 1.21 -8.05
C ALA A 176 4.09 1.84 -7.48
N VAL A 177 3.91 2.56 -6.37
CA VAL A 177 4.96 3.23 -5.61
C VAL A 177 4.83 2.82 -4.16
N ASP A 178 5.96 2.58 -3.51
CA ASP A 178 6.06 2.33 -2.08
C ASP A 178 7.30 3.03 -1.50
N TRP A 179 7.25 3.38 -0.22
CA TRP A 179 8.28 4.18 0.46
C TRP A 179 8.78 3.49 1.72
N GLU A 180 10.11 3.36 1.81
CA GLU A 180 10.81 2.88 3.00
C GLU A 180 11.68 4.04 3.54
N SER A 181 11.40 4.52 4.75
CA SER A 181 12.25 5.52 5.41
C SER A 181 13.60 4.94 5.81
N ALA A 182 14.66 5.75 5.75
CA ALA A 182 15.99 5.40 6.26
C ALA A 182 16.05 5.28 7.78
#